data_AF-A0A0F4LGA4-F1
#
_entry.id   AF-A0A0F4LGA4-F1
#
_cell.length_a   1.000
_cell.length_b   1.000
_cell.length_c   1.000
_cell.angle_alpha   90.00
_cell.angle_beta   90.00
_cell.angle_gamma   90.00
#
_symmetry.space_group_name_H-M   'P 1'
#
loop_
_entity.id
_entity.type
_entity.pdbx_description
1 polymer ?
#
loop_
_entity_poly.entity_id
_entity_poly.type
_entity_poly.pdbx_seq_one_letter_code
_entity_poly.pdbx_strand_id
1 'polypeptide(L)'
;MKFLWIIALIIFVIYMIISDRKSKNSKDYKEALTPSKNPSNEPLVKRWWVWGLILVLIYGFFVSTSNKVESHDETYKTTATHSIKPSPVKKRKKLSDYASKKVSKFIPVKNTAKAVTLGAGKYKVGRDIKPGRYVIKAVKGSGNLSNSDFTINVILGNDDKGDQLTSFTTNLVKNDKIKLDWIESTSFTPTPDKYTYKTKISAGIWLVGLDIKPGRYVIRPIKGRGNLISEDGSDNNLNEILGKDTEKGQVSKVTADLTAGEVILSTIELIGLSKK
;
A
#
# COMPACT_ATOMS: atom_id res chain seq x y z
N MET A 1 -32.39 33.25 -16.18
CA MET A 1 -31.52 32.78 -15.08
C MET A 1 -30.40 31.82 -15.51
N LYS A 2 -30.61 30.86 -16.42
CA LYS A 2 -29.56 29.90 -16.84
C LYS A 2 -28.38 30.51 -17.63
N PHE A 3 -28.59 31.59 -18.39
CA PHE A 3 -27.54 32.24 -19.18
C PHE A 3 -26.50 33.03 -18.35
N LEU A 4 -26.89 33.58 -17.19
CA LEU A 4 -26.00 34.36 -16.31
C LEU A 4 -24.93 33.48 -15.65
N TRP A 5 -25.25 32.22 -15.35
CA TRP A 5 -24.32 31.26 -14.76
C TRP A 5 -23.24 30.79 -15.75
N ILE A 6 -23.58 30.70 -17.03
CA ILE A 6 -22.63 30.34 -18.09
C ILE A 6 -21.59 31.45 -18.29
N ILE A 7 -22.04 32.71 -18.27
CA ILE A 7 -21.14 33.88 -18.37
C ILE A 7 -20.21 33.97 -17.15
N ALA A 8 -20.73 33.70 -15.94
CA ALA A 8 -19.90 33.67 -14.73
C ALA A 8 -18.83 32.57 -14.76
N LEU A 9 -19.15 31.38 -15.31
CA LEU A 9 -18.21 30.29 -15.47
C LEU A 9 -17.09 30.64 -16.47
N ILE A 10 -17.44 31.27 -17.58
CA ILE A 10 -16.46 31.69 -18.61
C ILE A 10 -15.51 32.75 -18.05
N ILE A 11 -16.03 33.73 -17.31
CA ILE A 11 -15.21 34.76 -16.64
C ILE A 11 -14.27 34.12 -15.61
N PHE A 12 -14.74 33.13 -14.86
CA PHE A 12 -13.92 32.42 -13.87
C PHE A 12 -12.78 31.61 -14.51
N VAL A 13 -13.04 30.93 -15.63
CA VAL A 13 -12.02 30.18 -16.37
C VAL A 13 -10.98 31.13 -16.98
N ILE A 14 -11.40 32.26 -17.54
CA ILE A 14 -10.48 33.29 -18.06
C ILE A 14 -9.62 33.86 -16.92
N TYR A 15 -10.21 34.14 -15.75
CA TYR A 15 -9.47 34.60 -14.58
C TYR A 15 -8.42 33.59 -14.11
N MET A 16 -8.75 32.29 -14.09
CA MET A 16 -7.80 31.23 -13.75
C MET A 16 -6.62 31.18 -14.72
N ILE A 17 -6.86 31.30 -16.03
CA ILE A 17 -5.80 31.28 -17.05
C ILE A 17 -4.87 32.49 -16.91
N ILE A 18 -5.42 33.67 -16.65
CA ILE A 18 -4.64 34.91 -16.45
C ILE A 18 -3.81 34.82 -15.16
N SER A 19 -4.39 34.31 -14.09
CA SER A 19 -3.71 34.13 -12.80
C SER A 19 -2.53 33.14 -12.90
N ASP A 20 -2.72 32.02 -13.61
CA ASP A 20 -1.65 31.04 -13.83
C ASP A 20 -0.50 31.61 -14.70
N ARG A 21 -0.82 32.38 -15.75
CA ARG A 21 0.21 33.07 -16.55
C ARG A 21 0.97 34.12 -15.74
N LYS A 22 0.30 34.85 -14.84
CA LYS A 22 0.94 35.84 -13.95
C LYS A 22 1.87 35.16 -12.94
N SER A 23 1.47 34.00 -12.42
CA SER A 23 2.28 33.18 -11.51
C SER A 23 3.56 32.67 -12.18
N LYS A 24 3.46 32.14 -13.42
CA LYS A 24 4.62 31.63 -14.17
C LYS A 24 5.64 32.70 -14.59
N ASN A 25 5.22 33.97 -14.61
CA ASN A 25 6.08 35.11 -14.91
C ASN A 25 6.63 35.81 -13.65
N SER A 26 6.29 35.36 -12.44
CA SER A 26 6.91 35.91 -11.22
C SER A 26 8.37 35.42 -11.11
N LYS A 27 9.25 36.28 -10.57
CA LYS A 27 10.68 35.96 -10.39
C LYS A 27 10.86 34.71 -9.51
N ASP A 28 10.00 34.56 -8.51
CA ASP A 28 9.97 33.43 -7.57
C ASP A 28 9.70 32.07 -8.26
N TYR A 29 8.88 32.03 -9.31
CA TYR A 29 8.59 30.79 -10.05
C TYR A 29 9.80 30.33 -10.88
N LYS A 30 10.58 31.28 -11.42
CA LYS A 30 11.79 30.97 -12.18
C LYS A 30 12.98 30.58 -11.30
N GLU A 31 13.07 31.12 -10.08
CA GLU A 31 14.06 30.69 -9.07
C GLU A 31 13.82 29.25 -8.59
N ALA A 32 12.57 28.82 -8.43
CA ALA A 32 12.22 27.45 -8.02
C ALA A 32 12.58 26.35 -9.04
N LEU A 33 12.90 26.72 -10.29
CA LEU A 33 13.38 25.81 -11.33
C LEU A 33 14.91 25.68 -11.38
N THR A 34 15.63 26.47 -10.58
CA THR A 34 17.08 26.28 -10.37
C THR A 34 17.28 25.42 -9.11
N PRO A 35 18.14 24.38 -9.16
CA PRO A 35 18.32 23.50 -8.01
C PRO A 35 19.00 24.27 -6.86
N SER A 36 18.22 24.67 -5.86
CA SER A 36 18.70 25.35 -4.65
C SER A 36 19.32 24.35 -3.66
N LYS A 37 20.41 24.79 -3.02
CA LYS A 37 21.32 23.97 -2.19
C LYS A 37 20.91 23.87 -0.72
N ASN A 38 19.69 24.27 -0.34
CA ASN A 38 19.19 24.12 1.04
C ASN A 38 17.64 24.12 1.08
N PRO A 39 16.99 23.11 1.69
CA PRO A 39 15.54 23.09 1.81
C PRO A 39 15.08 23.92 3.02
N SER A 40 14.39 25.03 2.79
CA SER A 40 13.65 25.75 3.83
C SER A 40 12.25 25.14 4.00
N ASN A 41 11.90 24.82 5.25
CA ASN A 41 10.59 24.31 5.64
C ASN A 41 9.52 25.43 5.55
N GLU A 42 8.80 25.54 4.43
CA GLU A 42 7.55 26.31 4.40
C GLU A 42 6.33 25.37 4.30
N PRO A 43 5.29 25.54 5.13
CA PRO A 43 4.11 24.70 5.10
C PRO A 43 3.21 25.08 3.91
N LEU A 44 2.53 24.08 3.33
CA LEU A 44 1.60 24.14 2.20
C LEU A 44 0.30 24.96 2.49
N VAL A 45 0.39 26.06 3.23
CA VAL A 45 -0.74 26.92 3.61
C VAL A 45 -0.98 28.03 2.57
N LYS A 46 -0.08 28.19 1.59
CA LYS A 46 -0.18 29.23 0.54
C LYS A 46 -1.13 28.90 -0.63
N ARG A 47 -1.97 27.86 -0.55
CA ARG A 47 -2.87 27.45 -1.66
C ARG A 47 -4.33 27.35 -1.22
N TRP A 48 -4.90 28.50 -0.83
CA TRP A 48 -6.29 28.64 -0.38
C TRP A 48 -7.35 28.15 -1.39
N TRP A 49 -7.02 28.12 -2.69
CA TRP A 49 -7.92 27.68 -3.76
C TRP A 49 -8.18 26.15 -3.77
N VAL A 50 -7.34 25.34 -3.13
CA VAL A 50 -7.53 23.88 -3.05
C VAL A 50 -8.74 23.50 -2.18
N TRP A 51 -9.08 24.34 -1.18
CA TRP A 51 -10.23 24.12 -0.31
C TRP A 51 -11.58 24.42 -0.99
N GLY A 52 -11.61 25.39 -1.91
CA GLY A 52 -12.82 25.72 -2.67
C GLY A 52 -13.28 24.59 -3.59
N LEU A 53 -12.33 23.83 -4.15
CA LEU A 53 -12.61 22.73 -5.09
C LEU A 53 -13.20 21.49 -4.37
N ILE A 54 -12.78 21.25 -3.13
CA ILE A 54 -13.32 20.17 -2.28
C ILE A 54 -14.77 20.46 -1.87
N LEU A 55 -15.12 21.72 -1.60
CA LEU A 55 -16.47 22.12 -1.18
C LEU A 55 -17.50 22.00 -2.32
N VAL A 56 -17.10 22.28 -3.56
CA VAL A 56 -17.96 22.15 -4.76
C VAL A 56 -18.24 20.68 -5.10
N LEU A 57 -17.27 19.78 -4.91
CA LEU A 57 -17.47 18.34 -5.14
C LEU A 57 -18.41 17.70 -4.11
N ILE A 58 -18.46 18.24 -2.89
CA ILE A 58 -19.37 17.77 -1.83
C ILE A 58 -20.82 18.23 -2.11
N TYR A 59 -21.01 19.42 -2.68
CA TYR A 59 -22.34 19.95 -3.01
C TYR A 59 -22.93 19.40 -4.32
N GLY A 60 -22.09 18.95 -5.26
CA GLY A 60 -22.52 18.46 -6.58
C GLY A 60 -23.22 17.09 -6.58
N PHE A 61 -23.25 16.36 -5.46
CA PHE A 61 -23.83 15.01 -5.39
C PHE A 61 -25.25 14.96 -4.79
N PHE A 62 -25.85 16.10 -4.46
CA PHE A 62 -27.14 16.14 -3.76
C PHE A 62 -28.21 16.98 -4.48
N VAL A 63 -28.47 16.73 -5.76
CA VAL A 63 -29.73 17.15 -6.42
C VAL A 63 -30.23 16.06 -7.39
N SER A 64 -31.14 15.24 -6.86
CA SER A 64 -32.36 14.68 -7.49
C SER A 64 -32.27 13.97 -8.85
N THR A 65 -32.69 12.70 -8.90
CA THR A 65 -34.08 12.34 -9.25
C THR A 65 -34.29 10.82 -9.07
N SER A 66 -35.17 10.48 -8.12
CA SER A 66 -35.82 9.18 -7.97
C SER A 66 -37.17 9.18 -8.69
N ASN A 67 -37.59 8.03 -9.22
CA ASN A 67 -38.98 7.51 -9.32
C ASN A 67 -38.90 6.12 -9.98
N LYS A 68 -39.60 5.04 -9.60
CA LYS A 68 -40.53 4.71 -8.51
C LYS A 68 -40.67 3.17 -8.55
N VAL A 69 -40.60 2.46 -7.42
CA VAL A 69 -41.08 1.05 -7.30
C VAL A 69 -42.07 1.03 -6.14
N GLU A 70 -43.18 0.35 -6.37
CA GLU A 70 -44.40 0.35 -5.58
C GLU A 70 -44.34 -0.68 -4.44
N SER A 71 -44.72 -0.23 -3.23
CA SER A 71 -45.36 -0.94 -2.10
C SER A 71 -44.77 -2.28 -1.57
N HIS A 72 -44.62 -2.55 -0.26
CA HIS A 72 -45.58 -2.34 0.82
C HIS A 72 -44.88 -2.33 2.21
N ASP A 73 -45.49 -1.58 3.14
CA ASP A 73 -45.73 -1.87 4.57
C ASP A 73 -44.86 -1.28 5.70
N GLU A 74 -45.52 -1.06 6.84
CA GLU A 74 -45.55 0.18 7.63
C GLU A 74 -44.53 0.36 8.78
N THR A 75 -43.93 1.56 8.76
CA THR A 75 -43.69 2.57 9.82
C THR A 75 -43.79 2.22 11.32
N TYR A 76 -42.66 2.37 12.03
CA TYR A 76 -42.61 2.95 13.39
C TYR A 76 -41.55 4.07 13.48
N LYS A 77 -41.82 5.01 14.39
CA LYS A 77 -41.47 6.44 14.39
C LYS A 77 -39.98 6.79 14.60
N THR A 78 -39.56 7.85 13.88
CA THR A 78 -38.30 8.60 14.06
C THR A 78 -38.43 9.67 15.16
N THR A 79 -37.53 9.66 16.15
CA THR A 79 -37.04 10.89 16.83
C THR A 79 -35.61 10.68 17.35
N ALA A 80 -34.82 11.75 17.25
CA ALA A 80 -33.54 12.06 17.93
C ALA A 80 -32.22 11.80 17.16
N THR A 81 -31.87 12.83 16.41
CA THR A 81 -30.53 13.23 15.95
C THR A 81 -29.54 13.24 17.11
N HIS A 82 -28.50 12.40 17.08
CA HIS A 82 -27.33 12.52 17.96
C HIS A 82 -26.10 12.91 17.13
N SER A 83 -25.79 14.21 17.16
CA SER A 83 -24.62 14.81 16.53
C SER A 83 -23.32 14.26 17.16
N ILE A 84 -22.58 13.42 16.44
CA ILE A 84 -21.24 12.98 16.85
C ILE A 84 -20.21 14.03 16.38
N LYS A 85 -19.64 14.74 17.36
CA LYS A 85 -18.48 15.62 17.23
C LYS A 85 -17.32 14.89 16.53
N PRO A 86 -16.62 15.50 15.55
CA PRO A 86 -15.45 14.88 14.93
C PRO A 86 -14.34 14.65 15.96
N SER A 87 -13.98 13.38 16.17
CA SER A 87 -12.81 12.99 16.95
C SER A 87 -11.51 13.43 16.26
N PRO A 88 -10.47 13.79 17.02
CA PRO A 88 -9.21 14.28 16.44
C PRO A 88 -8.52 13.17 15.65
N VAL A 89 -8.23 13.48 14.38
CA VAL A 89 -7.45 12.63 13.48
C VAL A 89 -6.08 12.35 14.11
N LYS A 90 -5.91 11.14 14.66
CA LYS A 90 -4.58 10.65 15.06
C LYS A 90 -3.68 10.66 13.83
N LYS A 91 -2.57 11.41 13.90
CA LYS A 91 -1.50 11.42 12.89
C LYS A 91 -1.15 9.97 12.52
N ARG A 92 -1.29 9.61 11.24
CA ARG A 92 -0.86 8.30 10.70
C ARG A 92 0.64 8.15 11.01
N LYS A 93 1.02 7.08 11.73
CA LYS A 93 2.42 6.69 11.87
C LYS A 93 2.95 6.31 10.48
N LYS A 94 4.14 6.79 10.14
CA LYS A 94 4.79 6.53 8.86
C LYS A 94 5.15 5.03 8.80
N LEU A 95 5.04 4.39 7.63
CA LEU A 95 5.39 2.97 7.45
C LEU A 95 6.84 2.67 7.91
N SER A 96 7.72 3.68 7.82
CA SER A 96 9.09 3.71 8.34
C SER A 96 9.19 3.54 9.88
N ASP A 97 8.24 4.07 10.66
CA ASP A 97 8.21 3.92 12.12
C ASP A 97 7.79 2.51 12.55
N TYR A 98 7.04 1.81 11.70
CA TYR A 98 6.60 0.44 11.93
C TYR A 98 7.67 -0.56 11.50
N ALA A 99 8.32 -0.34 10.35
CA ALA A 99 9.42 -1.18 9.87
C ALA A 99 10.59 -1.16 10.85
N SER A 100 11.07 0.02 11.26
CA SER A 100 12.17 0.16 12.23
C SER A 100 11.90 -0.52 13.59
N LYS A 101 10.66 -0.47 14.10
CA LYS A 101 10.28 -1.11 15.37
C LYS A 101 10.08 -2.63 15.27
N LYS A 102 9.84 -3.17 14.07
CA LYS A 102 9.69 -4.62 13.83
C LYS A 102 10.99 -5.31 13.38
N VAL A 103 11.87 -4.59 12.67
CA VAL A 103 13.21 -5.05 12.25
C VAL A 103 14.07 -5.44 13.45
N SER A 104 14.07 -4.62 14.52
CA SER A 104 14.83 -4.91 15.74
C SER A 104 14.29 -6.09 16.55
N LYS A 105 13.11 -6.64 16.20
CA LYS A 105 12.43 -7.65 17.02
C LYS A 105 12.32 -9.04 16.41
N PHE A 106 12.83 -9.33 15.21
CA PHE A 106 12.66 -10.67 14.66
C PHE A 106 13.76 -11.10 13.65
N ILE A 107 14.95 -11.38 14.18
CA ILE A 107 15.79 -12.46 13.62
C ILE A 107 15.52 -13.67 14.51
N PRO A 108 14.59 -14.58 14.16
CA PRO A 108 14.38 -15.76 14.98
C PRO A 108 15.65 -16.62 14.89
N VAL A 109 16.36 -16.73 16.01
CA VAL A 109 17.51 -17.63 16.19
C VAL A 109 17.13 -19.09 15.86
N LYS A 110 15.82 -19.42 15.91
CA LYS A 110 15.22 -20.69 15.49
C LYS A 110 13.75 -20.49 15.07
N ASN A 111 13.33 -21.09 13.96
CA ASN A 111 11.93 -21.07 13.55
C ASN A 111 11.11 -22.05 14.42
N THR A 112 10.10 -21.55 15.14
CA THR A 112 9.21 -22.40 15.99
C THR A 112 7.86 -22.65 15.35
N ALA A 113 7.71 -22.26 14.07
CA ALA A 113 6.51 -22.45 13.28
C ALA A 113 6.11 -23.92 13.20
N LYS A 114 4.80 -24.16 13.25
CA LYS A 114 4.18 -25.44 12.92
C LYS A 114 3.22 -25.27 11.77
N ALA A 115 3.17 -26.27 10.88
CA ALA A 115 2.25 -26.26 9.77
C ALA A 115 0.80 -26.23 10.25
N VAL A 116 -0.04 -25.46 9.56
CA VAL A 116 -1.48 -25.40 9.79
C VAL A 116 -2.19 -25.04 8.50
N THR A 117 -3.40 -25.56 8.31
CA THR A 117 -4.29 -25.21 7.20
C THR A 117 -5.58 -24.63 7.78
N LEU A 118 -6.00 -23.49 7.25
CA LEU A 118 -7.14 -22.71 7.75
C LEU A 118 -8.05 -22.31 6.58
N GLY A 119 -9.35 -22.24 6.81
CA GLY A 119 -10.29 -21.64 5.87
C GLY A 119 -10.39 -20.12 6.05
N ALA A 120 -11.43 -19.52 5.46
CA ALA A 120 -11.76 -18.11 5.70
C ALA A 120 -12.05 -17.85 7.20
N GLY A 121 -11.57 -16.72 7.72
CA GLY A 121 -11.75 -16.38 9.13
C GLY A 121 -10.78 -15.34 9.67
N LYS A 122 -10.89 -15.09 10.98
CA LYS A 122 -10.02 -14.19 11.76
C LYS A 122 -9.21 -15.02 12.75
N TYR A 123 -7.90 -14.92 12.66
CA TYR A 123 -6.97 -15.74 13.41
C TYR A 123 -5.99 -14.88 14.20
N LYS A 124 -5.50 -15.43 15.31
CA LYS A 124 -4.51 -14.81 16.19
C LYS A 124 -3.28 -15.70 16.31
N VAL A 125 -2.12 -15.13 15.99
CA VAL A 125 -0.83 -15.81 16.16
C VAL A 125 -0.52 -16.00 17.63
N GLY A 126 -0.14 -17.22 18.01
CA GLY A 126 -0.01 -17.71 19.38
C GLY A 126 -1.19 -18.58 19.84
N ARG A 127 -2.38 -18.41 19.25
CA ARG A 127 -3.57 -19.24 19.53
C ARG A 127 -3.87 -20.19 18.37
N ASP A 128 -4.12 -19.62 17.19
CA ASP A 128 -4.58 -20.38 16.01
C ASP A 128 -3.42 -20.74 15.08
N ILE A 129 -2.39 -19.88 15.02
CA ILE A 129 -1.17 -20.08 14.23
C ILE A 129 0.02 -19.96 15.18
N LYS A 130 0.97 -20.88 15.18
CA LYS A 130 2.18 -20.73 16.02
C LYS A 130 3.04 -19.57 15.49
N PRO A 131 3.72 -18.79 16.36
CA PRO A 131 4.67 -17.79 15.88
C PRO A 131 5.79 -18.43 15.06
N GLY A 132 6.29 -17.71 14.06
CA GLY A 132 7.41 -18.17 13.24
C GLY A 132 7.31 -17.70 11.80
N ARG A 133 8.16 -18.28 10.94
CA ARG A 133 8.24 -17.91 9.53
C ARG A 133 7.53 -18.92 8.64
N TYR A 134 6.73 -18.41 7.73
CA TYR A 134 5.83 -19.20 6.91
C TYR A 134 5.93 -18.83 5.43
N VAL A 135 5.79 -19.83 4.58
CA VAL A 135 5.27 -19.68 3.21
C VAL A 135 3.77 -19.92 3.27
N ILE A 136 2.98 -18.91 2.93
CA ILE A 136 1.52 -18.96 2.96
C ILE A 136 1.01 -19.14 1.54
N LYS A 137 0.12 -20.11 1.30
CA LYS A 137 -0.44 -20.40 -0.04
C LYS A 137 -1.93 -20.68 0.04
N ALA A 138 -2.67 -20.23 -0.97
CA ALA A 138 -4.01 -20.77 -1.21
C ALA A 138 -3.89 -22.23 -1.70
N VAL A 139 -4.62 -23.13 -1.05
CA VAL A 139 -4.75 -24.53 -1.47
C VAL A 139 -5.99 -24.69 -2.34
N LYS A 140 -7.08 -24.00 -1.98
CA LYS A 140 -8.34 -23.96 -2.72
C LYS A 140 -8.94 -22.55 -2.69
N GLY A 141 -9.53 -22.16 -3.81
CA GLY A 141 -10.11 -20.84 -4.00
C GLY A 141 -9.06 -19.73 -4.14
N SER A 142 -9.55 -18.49 -4.15
CA SER A 142 -8.77 -17.27 -4.19
C SER A 142 -9.42 -16.25 -3.26
N GLY A 143 -8.63 -15.40 -2.62
CA GLY A 143 -9.16 -14.44 -1.66
C GLY A 143 -8.07 -13.57 -1.02
N ASN A 144 -8.46 -12.72 -0.07
CA ASN A 144 -7.56 -11.76 0.55
C ASN A 144 -6.90 -12.34 1.80
N LEU A 145 -5.57 -12.31 1.84
CA LEU A 145 -4.76 -12.46 3.05
C LEU A 145 -4.38 -11.06 3.53
N SER A 146 -4.78 -10.72 4.76
CA SER A 146 -4.40 -9.45 5.38
C SER A 146 -4.09 -9.57 6.86
N ASN A 147 -3.43 -8.55 7.40
CA ASN A 147 -3.22 -8.41 8.84
C ASN A 147 -3.66 -7.03 9.36
N SER A 148 -3.79 -6.89 10.68
CA SER A 148 -4.40 -5.69 11.27
C SER A 148 -3.59 -4.40 11.13
N ASP A 149 -2.30 -4.48 10.82
CA ASP A 149 -1.43 -3.32 10.59
C ASP A 149 -1.18 -3.04 9.11
N PHE A 150 -1.84 -3.78 8.21
CA PHE A 150 -1.78 -3.64 6.76
C PHE A 150 -0.39 -3.84 6.14
N THR A 151 0.57 -4.42 6.88
CA THR A 151 1.83 -4.87 6.25
C THR A 151 1.65 -6.09 5.36
N ILE A 152 0.53 -6.80 5.53
CA ILE A 152 0.06 -7.82 4.62
C ILE A 152 -1.32 -7.39 4.14
N ASN A 153 -1.48 -7.28 2.81
CA ASN A 153 -2.76 -7.09 2.14
C ASN A 153 -2.59 -7.55 0.69
N VAL A 154 -2.84 -8.84 0.45
CA VAL A 154 -2.60 -9.46 -0.86
C VAL A 154 -3.72 -10.41 -1.24
N ILE A 155 -4.01 -10.48 -2.53
CA ILE A 155 -4.88 -11.50 -3.09
C ILE A 155 -4.03 -12.76 -3.29
N LEU A 156 -4.38 -13.84 -2.61
CA LEU A 156 -3.81 -15.17 -2.79
C LEU A 156 -4.74 -16.03 -3.62
N GLY A 157 -4.17 -16.83 -4.52
CA GLY A 157 -4.91 -17.87 -5.23
C GLY A 157 -4.04 -19.08 -5.54
N ASN A 158 -4.67 -20.16 -6.01
CA ASN A 158 -4.00 -21.44 -6.26
C ASN A 158 -3.41 -21.55 -7.68
N ASP A 159 -3.62 -20.55 -8.53
CA ASP A 159 -2.92 -20.33 -9.79
C ASP A 159 -2.35 -18.91 -9.87
N ASP A 160 -1.61 -18.61 -10.92
CA ASP A 160 -0.95 -17.33 -11.15
C ASP A 160 -1.71 -16.43 -12.15
N LYS A 161 -3.03 -16.63 -12.29
CA LYS A 161 -3.84 -15.87 -13.23
C LYS A 161 -4.23 -14.51 -12.68
N GLY A 162 -4.23 -13.51 -13.55
CA GLY A 162 -4.57 -12.14 -13.18
C GLY A 162 -3.54 -11.55 -12.22
N ASP A 163 -4.03 -10.94 -11.13
CA ASP A 163 -3.21 -10.17 -10.20
C ASP A 163 -3.00 -10.86 -8.84
N GLN A 164 -3.40 -12.13 -8.73
CA GLN A 164 -3.24 -12.90 -7.49
C GLN A 164 -1.82 -13.50 -7.37
N LEU A 165 -1.40 -13.73 -6.13
CA LEU A 165 -0.13 -14.36 -5.79
C LEU A 165 -0.34 -15.84 -5.45
N THR A 166 0.57 -16.70 -5.91
CA THR A 166 0.52 -18.13 -5.54
C THR A 166 1.06 -18.39 -4.14
N SER A 167 1.89 -17.47 -3.62
CA SER A 167 2.45 -17.56 -2.27
C SER A 167 2.84 -16.21 -1.69
N PHE A 168 2.86 -16.13 -0.37
CA PHE A 168 3.40 -14.99 0.36
C PHE A 168 4.27 -15.47 1.52
N THR A 169 5.54 -15.09 1.53
CA THR A 169 6.48 -15.48 2.60
C THR A 169 6.60 -14.39 3.65
N THR A 170 6.41 -14.70 4.93
CA THR A 170 6.50 -13.68 5.99
C THR A 170 6.77 -14.27 7.38
N ASN A 171 7.19 -13.40 8.31
CA ASN A 171 7.29 -13.69 9.73
C ASN A 171 5.99 -13.30 10.43
N LEU A 172 5.42 -14.23 11.18
CA LEU A 172 4.23 -14.03 12.01
C LEU A 172 4.63 -14.01 13.48
N VAL A 173 4.40 -12.89 14.16
CA VAL A 173 4.78 -12.70 15.57
C VAL A 173 3.59 -12.88 16.50
N LYS A 174 3.85 -13.28 17.75
CA LYS A 174 2.78 -13.51 18.74
C LYS A 174 1.88 -12.27 18.85
N ASN A 175 0.58 -12.50 18.85
CA ASN A 175 -0.51 -11.51 18.82
C ASN A 175 -0.80 -10.82 17.48
N ASP A 176 -0.08 -11.13 16.39
CA ASP A 176 -0.52 -10.73 15.06
C ASP A 176 -1.94 -11.24 14.80
N LYS A 177 -2.76 -10.40 14.16
CA LYS A 177 -4.12 -10.74 13.75
C LYS A 177 -4.13 -10.95 12.25
N ILE A 178 -4.44 -12.15 11.82
CA ILE A 178 -4.51 -12.55 10.40
C ILE A 178 -5.97 -12.69 10.00
N LYS A 179 -6.31 -12.20 8.82
CA LYS A 179 -7.64 -12.31 8.24
C LYS A 179 -7.53 -12.96 6.87
N LEU A 180 -8.35 -13.99 6.67
CA LEU A 180 -8.52 -14.71 5.42
C LEU A 180 -9.96 -14.46 4.96
N ASP A 181 -10.13 -13.67 3.91
CA ASP A 181 -11.44 -13.36 3.33
C ASP A 181 -11.60 -14.07 1.98
N TRP A 182 -12.76 -14.70 1.76
CA TRP A 182 -13.15 -15.33 0.49
C TRP A 182 -12.28 -16.49 -0.01
N ILE A 183 -11.28 -16.92 0.77
CA ILE A 183 -10.40 -18.05 0.44
C ILE A 183 -10.88 -19.33 1.15
N GLU A 184 -11.13 -20.39 0.37
CA GLU A 184 -11.68 -21.65 0.90
C GLU A 184 -10.66 -22.37 1.80
N SER A 185 -9.40 -22.42 1.39
CA SER A 185 -8.35 -23.11 2.13
C SER A 185 -6.98 -22.47 1.92
N THR A 186 -6.28 -22.19 3.02
CA THR A 186 -4.97 -21.55 3.08
C THR A 186 -4.01 -22.40 3.91
N SER A 187 -2.86 -22.75 3.35
CA SER A 187 -1.78 -23.43 4.06
C SER A 187 -0.77 -22.43 4.60
N PHE A 188 -0.32 -22.64 5.82
CA PHE A 188 0.79 -21.96 6.46
C PHE A 188 1.89 -23.00 6.67
N THR A 189 2.86 -23.03 5.77
CA THR A 189 3.96 -24.00 5.82
C THR A 189 5.22 -23.36 6.41
N PRO A 190 5.83 -23.90 7.48
CA PRO A 190 7.07 -23.37 8.04
C PRO A 190 8.19 -23.31 7.00
N THR A 191 8.98 -22.24 7.02
CA THR A 191 10.27 -22.25 6.29
C THR A 191 11.28 -23.16 7.01
N PRO A 192 12.28 -23.72 6.31
CA PRO A 192 13.37 -24.46 6.97
C PRO A 192 14.08 -23.63 8.06
N ASP A 193 14.56 -24.30 9.10
CA ASP A 193 15.28 -23.67 10.22
C ASP A 193 16.60 -23.02 9.78
N LYS A 194 17.28 -23.60 8.80
CA LYS A 194 18.54 -23.09 8.28
C LYS A 194 18.28 -22.03 7.21
N TYR A 195 18.69 -20.80 7.51
CA TYR A 195 18.67 -19.71 6.55
C TYR A 195 19.76 -19.88 5.48
N THR A 196 19.39 -19.61 4.24
CA THR A 196 20.31 -19.51 3.11
C THR A 196 19.99 -18.26 2.32
N TYR A 197 21.04 -17.59 1.86
CA TYR A 197 20.87 -16.41 1.01
C TYR A 197 20.22 -16.78 -0.30
N LYS A 198 19.27 -15.95 -0.71
CA LYS A 198 18.45 -16.10 -1.91
C LYS A 198 18.82 -15.04 -2.93
N THR A 199 18.91 -15.46 -4.18
CA THR A 199 18.97 -14.59 -5.36
C THR A 199 17.68 -14.64 -6.18
N LYS A 200 16.73 -15.47 -5.75
CA LYS A 200 15.35 -15.50 -6.26
C LYS A 200 14.40 -15.53 -5.07
N ILE A 201 13.47 -14.59 -5.03
CA ILE A 201 12.50 -14.44 -3.93
C ILE A 201 11.08 -14.33 -4.50
N SER A 202 10.12 -14.97 -3.85
CA SER A 202 8.70 -14.79 -4.15
C SER A 202 8.17 -13.49 -3.53
N ALA A 203 6.88 -13.22 -3.74
CA ALA A 203 6.19 -12.23 -2.93
C ALA A 203 6.31 -12.54 -1.43
N GLY A 204 6.40 -11.49 -0.62
CA GLY A 204 6.65 -11.61 0.80
C GLY A 204 7.39 -10.43 1.42
N ILE A 205 7.76 -10.62 2.68
CA ILE A 205 8.60 -9.72 3.48
C ILE A 205 9.95 -10.42 3.71
N TRP A 206 11.03 -9.80 3.26
CA TRP A 206 12.39 -10.35 3.29
C TRP A 206 13.33 -9.41 4.03
N LEU A 207 14.32 -9.97 4.74
CA LEU A 207 15.31 -9.20 5.50
C LEU A 207 16.69 -9.34 4.86
N VAL A 208 17.29 -8.21 4.51
CA VAL A 208 18.67 -8.17 4.02
C VAL A 208 19.63 -8.45 5.18
N GLY A 209 20.61 -9.32 4.97
CA GLY A 209 21.48 -9.88 6.02
C GLY A 209 21.03 -11.25 6.52
N LEU A 210 19.75 -11.62 6.34
CA LEU A 210 19.21 -12.94 6.69
C LEU A 210 18.79 -13.75 5.45
N ASP A 211 17.92 -13.16 4.62
CA ASP A 211 17.37 -13.80 3.42
C ASP A 211 18.16 -13.46 2.17
N ILE A 212 18.68 -12.24 2.11
CA ILE A 212 19.40 -11.70 0.96
C ILE A 212 20.74 -11.22 1.46
N LYS A 213 21.84 -11.61 0.80
CA LYS A 213 23.16 -11.11 1.18
C LYS A 213 23.23 -9.60 0.90
N PRO A 214 23.76 -8.76 1.81
CA PRO A 214 23.97 -7.34 1.51
C PRO A 214 24.83 -7.14 0.27
N GLY A 215 24.57 -6.06 -0.47
CA GLY A 215 25.33 -5.68 -1.66
C GLY A 215 24.51 -4.94 -2.70
N ARG A 216 25.18 -4.60 -3.81
CA ARG A 216 24.57 -3.92 -4.97
C ARG A 216 23.98 -4.95 -5.92
N TYR A 217 22.72 -4.77 -6.29
CA TYR A 217 21.99 -5.69 -7.16
C TYR A 217 21.31 -4.97 -8.32
N VAL A 218 21.19 -5.68 -9.43
CA VAL A 218 20.14 -5.43 -10.42
C VAL A 218 18.99 -6.39 -10.14
N ILE A 219 17.82 -5.84 -9.84
CA ILE A 219 16.61 -6.57 -9.45
C ILE A 219 15.64 -6.57 -10.63
N ARG A 220 15.08 -7.74 -10.97
CA ARG A 220 14.18 -7.92 -12.12
C ARG A 220 12.96 -8.78 -11.78
N PRO A 221 11.76 -8.47 -12.31
CA PRO A 221 10.63 -9.38 -12.27
C PRO A 221 10.90 -10.58 -13.19
N ILE A 222 10.97 -11.78 -12.62
CA ILE A 222 11.04 -13.03 -13.41
C ILE A 222 9.62 -13.42 -13.85
N LYS A 223 8.67 -13.35 -12.91
CA LYS A 223 7.25 -13.71 -13.09
C LYS A 223 6.36 -12.69 -12.38
N GLY A 224 5.23 -12.39 -13.01
CA GLY A 224 4.24 -11.45 -12.50
C GLY A 224 4.69 -9.98 -12.56
N ARG A 225 3.86 -9.14 -11.96
CA ARG A 225 4.12 -7.71 -11.72
C ARG A 225 3.69 -7.38 -10.30
N GLY A 226 4.09 -6.23 -9.78
CA GLY A 226 3.69 -5.79 -8.45
C GLY A 226 4.64 -4.74 -7.89
N ASN A 227 4.44 -4.40 -6.63
CA ASN A 227 5.25 -3.37 -5.97
C ASN A 227 6.47 -4.00 -5.29
N LEU A 228 7.63 -3.37 -5.45
CA LEU A 228 8.85 -3.63 -4.71
C LEU A 228 9.16 -2.42 -3.85
N ILE A 229 9.11 -2.60 -2.55
CA ILE A 229 9.48 -1.57 -1.58
C ILE A 229 10.72 -2.05 -0.81
N SER A 230 11.68 -1.14 -0.64
CA SER A 230 12.83 -1.32 0.23
C SER A 230 12.78 -0.26 1.32
N GLU A 231 12.83 -0.68 2.58
CA GLU A 231 12.68 0.19 3.74
C GLU A 231 13.86 -0.03 4.70
N ASP A 232 14.68 1.01 4.83
CA ASP A 232 15.83 1.07 5.72
C ASP A 232 15.63 2.11 6.85
N GLY A 233 14.47 2.76 6.91
CA GLY A 233 14.15 3.84 7.84
C GLY A 233 14.56 5.23 7.36
N SER A 234 15.14 5.35 6.16
CA SER A 234 15.46 6.62 5.51
C SER A 234 14.29 7.15 4.66
N ASP A 235 14.44 8.37 4.15
CA ASP A 235 13.50 8.94 3.18
C ASP A 235 13.79 8.50 1.73
N ASN A 236 14.86 7.72 1.49
CA ASN A 236 15.33 7.34 0.16
C ASN A 236 14.94 5.89 -0.21
N ASN A 237 13.75 5.49 0.20
CA ASN A 237 13.23 4.14 0.01
C ASN A 237 12.94 3.86 -1.47
N LEU A 238 13.39 2.70 -1.95
CA LEU A 238 12.94 2.16 -3.24
C LEU A 238 11.44 1.86 -3.14
N ASN A 239 10.66 2.30 -4.11
CA ASN A 239 9.23 2.00 -4.20
C ASN A 239 8.80 2.00 -5.67
N GLU A 240 8.84 0.83 -6.29
CA GLU A 240 8.66 0.70 -7.74
C GLU A 240 7.68 -0.41 -8.10
N ILE A 241 6.82 -0.13 -9.06
CA ILE A 241 5.97 -1.16 -9.68
C ILE A 241 6.81 -1.86 -10.74
N LEU A 242 7.32 -3.05 -10.42
CA LEU A 242 8.07 -3.87 -11.37
C LEU A 242 7.15 -4.74 -12.21
N GLY A 243 7.51 -4.91 -13.47
CA GLY A 243 6.89 -5.85 -14.39
C GLY A 243 7.52 -5.80 -15.78
N LYS A 244 7.01 -6.59 -16.73
CA LYS A 244 7.58 -6.70 -18.08
C LYS A 244 6.93 -5.74 -19.09
N ASP A 245 5.76 -5.19 -18.76
CA ASP A 245 4.97 -4.35 -19.65
C ASP A 245 5.30 -2.87 -19.42
N THR A 246 6.37 -2.41 -20.07
CA THR A 246 6.85 -1.03 -19.96
C THR A 246 5.90 -0.01 -20.58
N GLU A 247 5.06 -0.43 -21.52
CA GLU A 247 4.05 0.44 -22.16
C GLU A 247 2.97 0.84 -21.16
N LYS A 248 2.69 0.00 -20.15
CA LYS A 248 1.82 0.31 -19.01
C LYS A 248 2.54 0.98 -17.84
N GLY A 249 3.73 1.55 -18.08
CA GLY A 249 4.50 2.28 -17.06
C GLY A 249 5.17 1.39 -16.00
N GLN A 250 5.31 0.09 -16.25
CA GLN A 250 6.02 -0.81 -15.33
C GLN A 250 7.53 -0.66 -15.51
N VAL A 251 8.27 -0.80 -14.40
CA VAL A 251 9.73 -0.78 -14.41
C VAL A 251 10.26 -2.19 -14.62
N SER A 252 11.05 -2.41 -15.67
CA SER A 252 11.56 -3.74 -16.04
C SER A 252 12.77 -4.19 -15.21
N LYS A 253 13.46 -3.26 -14.56
CA LYS A 253 14.57 -3.52 -13.63
C LYS A 253 14.87 -2.30 -12.77
N VAL A 254 15.41 -2.52 -11.58
CA VAL A 254 15.98 -1.47 -10.71
C VAL A 254 17.38 -1.86 -10.28
N THR A 255 18.24 -0.87 -10.02
CA THR A 255 19.52 -1.09 -9.36
C THR A 255 19.43 -0.52 -7.95
N ALA A 256 19.75 -1.33 -6.95
CA ALA A 256 19.67 -0.93 -5.55
C ALA A 256 20.87 -1.43 -4.77
N ASP A 257 21.31 -0.64 -3.80
CA ASP A 257 22.23 -1.03 -2.75
C ASP A 257 21.41 -1.55 -1.57
N LEU A 258 21.51 -2.86 -1.30
CA LEU A 258 20.78 -3.49 -0.22
C LEU A 258 21.68 -3.62 1.01
N THR A 259 21.30 -2.98 2.11
CA THR A 259 22.08 -2.91 3.35
C THR A 259 21.55 -3.87 4.41
N ALA A 260 22.43 -4.37 5.30
CA ALA A 260 21.98 -5.31 6.33
C ALA A 260 20.97 -4.66 7.29
N GLY A 261 19.86 -5.35 7.57
CA GLY A 261 18.77 -4.83 8.39
C GLY A 261 17.62 -4.22 7.59
N GLU A 262 17.82 -3.93 6.31
CA GLU A 262 16.80 -3.43 5.40
C GLU A 262 15.71 -4.48 5.12
N VAL A 263 14.46 -4.02 5.02
CA VAL A 263 13.30 -4.88 4.73
C VAL A 263 12.84 -4.67 3.30
N ILE A 264 12.74 -5.78 2.58
CA ILE A 264 12.15 -5.83 1.24
C ILE A 264 10.72 -6.34 1.35
N LEU A 265 9.75 -5.51 0.96
CA LEU A 265 8.37 -5.91 0.73
C LEU A 265 8.16 -6.10 -0.78
N SER A 266 7.72 -7.29 -1.18
CA SER A 266 7.41 -7.59 -2.58
C SER A 266 5.99 -8.13 -2.72
N THR A 267 5.22 -7.56 -3.64
CA THR A 267 3.98 -8.16 -4.16
C THR A 267 4.15 -8.68 -5.58
N ILE A 268 5.38 -8.99 -5.99
CA ILE A 268 5.70 -9.58 -7.29
C ILE A 268 5.89 -11.09 -7.11
N GLU A 269 5.21 -11.87 -7.95
CA GLU A 269 5.17 -13.34 -7.89
C GLU A 269 6.57 -13.97 -7.80
N LEU A 270 7.53 -13.51 -8.62
CA LEU A 270 8.92 -13.94 -8.51
C LEU A 270 9.89 -12.86 -9.00
N ILE A 271 10.87 -12.53 -8.16
CA ILE A 271 11.95 -11.58 -8.45
C ILE A 271 13.29 -12.30 -8.50
N GLY A 272 14.16 -11.87 -9.42
CA GLY A 272 15.58 -12.23 -9.46
C GLY A 272 16.47 -11.07 -9.02
N LEU A 273 17.50 -11.37 -8.23
CA LEU A 273 18.56 -10.46 -7.81
C LEU A 273 19.88 -10.93 -8.42
N SER A 274 20.46 -10.11 -9.29
CA SER A 274 21.78 -10.35 -9.88
C SER A 274 22.78 -9.37 -9.27
N LYS A 275 23.88 -9.86 -8.71
CA LYS A 275 24.94 -8.97 -8.20
C LYS A 275 25.46 -8.10 -9.34
N LYS A 276 25.76 -6.85 -8.99
CA LYS A 276 26.49 -5.92 -9.85
C LYS A 276 27.97 -5.90 -9.49
#